data_AF-A0A4D6PHG4-F1
#
_entry.id   AF-A0A4D6PHG4-F1
#
_cell.length_a   1.000
_cell.length_b   1.000
_cell.length_c   1.000
_cell.angle_alpha   90.00
_cell.angle_beta   90.00
_cell.angle_gamma   90.00
#
_symmetry.space_group_name_H-M   'P 1'
#
loop_
_entity.id
_entity.type
_entity.pdbx_description
1 polymer ?
#
loop_
_entity_poly.entity_id
_entity_poly.type
_entity_poly.pdbx_seq_one_letter_code
_entity_poly.pdbx_strand_id
1 'polypeptide(L)'
;IKAIIFDKTGTLTVGKPSVVQTKIFSKIPLLELCDLAAGAEANSEHPLSKAIVEHTKKLREQYGSHSDHMMESRDFEVHPGAGV
;
A
#
# COMPACT_ATOMS: atom_id res chain seq x y z
N ILE A 1 -19.08 -35.95 9.30
CA ILE A 1 -19.03 -34.51 9.66
C ILE A 1 -20.21 -33.83 8.98
N LYS A 2 -21.00 -33.01 9.69
CA LYS A 2 -22.22 -32.37 9.14
C LYS A 2 -22.06 -30.86 8.84
N ALA A 3 -21.13 -30.18 9.51
CA ALA A 3 -20.78 -28.80 9.23
C ALA A 3 -19.31 -28.54 9.61
N ILE A 4 -18.68 -27.61 8.91
CA ILE A 4 -17.36 -27.07 9.25
C ILE A 4 -17.51 -25.55 9.29
N ILE A 5 -17.01 -24.93 10.36
CA ILE A 5 -17.05 -23.48 10.56
C ILE A 5 -15.63 -22.96 10.41
N PHE A 6 -15.46 -22.00 9.51
CA PHE A 6 -14.18 -21.33 9.29
C PHE A 6 -14.27 -19.90 9.78
N ASP A 7 -13.22 -19.45 10.47
CA ASP A 7 -12.96 -18.02 10.58
C ASP A 7 -12.50 -17.49 9.21
N LYS A 8 -12.65 -16.19 8.95
CA LYS A 8 -12.21 -15.61 7.69
C LYS A 8 -10.76 -15.17 7.77
N THR A 9 -10.42 -14.32 8.73
CA THR A 9 -9.12 -13.65 8.79
C THR A 9 -8.07 -14.59 9.37
N GLY A 10 -6.97 -14.83 8.66
CA GLY A 10 -5.95 -15.79 9.06
C GLY A 10 -6.33 -17.26 8.81
N THR A 11 -7.52 -17.53 8.26
CA THR A 11 -7.98 -18.88 7.89
C THR A 11 -8.34 -18.95 6.41
N LEU A 12 -9.37 -18.23 5.97
CA LEU A 12 -9.73 -18.12 4.54
C LEU A 12 -8.91 -17.05 3.83
N THR A 13 -8.46 -16.02 4.55
CA THR A 13 -7.63 -14.93 4.02
C THR A 13 -6.34 -14.81 4.83
N VAL A 14 -5.31 -14.21 4.24
CA VAL A 14 -3.99 -14.07 4.87
C VAL A 14 -4.00 -13.09 6.06
N GLY A 15 -5.04 -12.26 6.19
CA GLY A 15 -5.10 -11.23 7.23
C GLY A 15 -4.12 -10.07 7.04
N LYS A 16 -3.53 -9.95 5.85
CA LYS A 16 -2.67 -8.83 5.46
C LYS A 16 -3.31 -8.09 4.28
N PRO A 17 -3.56 -6.77 4.38
CA PRO A 17 -4.09 -6.00 3.27
C PRO A 17 -3.14 -6.00 2.07
N SER A 18 -3.69 -5.92 0.87
CA SER A 18 -2.96 -5.71 -0.37
C SER A 18 -3.74 -4.77 -1.28
N VAL A 19 -3.03 -3.97 -2.07
CA VAL A 19 -3.65 -3.13 -3.10
C VAL A 19 -4.13 -4.04 -4.24
N VAL A 20 -5.44 -3.98 -4.51
CA VAL A 20 -6.08 -4.79 -5.56
C VAL A 20 -6.41 -3.97 -6.82
N GLN A 21 -6.54 -2.65 -6.70
CA GLN A 21 -6.87 -1.77 -7.80
C GLN A 21 -6.39 -0.34 -7.51
N THR A 22 -5.85 0.31 -8.54
CA THR A 22 -5.50 1.74 -8.52
C THR A 22 -6.31 2.45 -9.61
N LYS A 23 -6.89 3.60 -9.29
CA LYS A 23 -7.63 4.44 -10.24
C LYS A 23 -7.06 5.86 -10.19
N ILE A 24 -6.77 6.43 -11.35
CA ILE A 24 -6.16 7.75 -11.49
C ILE A 24 -7.19 8.68 -12.13
N PHE A 25 -7.41 9.83 -11.51
CA PHE A 25 -8.36 10.85 -12.00
C PHE A 25 -7.65 12.04 -12.67
N SER A 26 -6.33 12.07 -12.64
CA SER A 26 -5.48 13.07 -13.29
C SER A 26 -4.69 12.45 -14.46
N LYS A 27 -3.80 13.24 -15.07
CA LYS A 27 -2.91 12.78 -16.16
C LYS A 27 -1.55 12.27 -15.67
N ILE A 28 -1.36 12.15 -14.36
CA ILE A 28 -0.08 11.68 -13.81
C ILE A 28 0.10 10.18 -14.11
N PRO A 29 1.33 9.73 -14.42
CA PRO A 29 1.64 8.32 -14.57
C PRO A 29 1.31 7.52 -13.30
N LEU A 30 0.90 6.26 -13.47
CA LEU A 30 0.61 5.35 -12.35
C LEU A 30 1.79 5.24 -11.37
N LEU A 31 2.99 5.04 -11.90
CA LEU A 31 4.18 4.87 -11.08
C LEU A 31 4.45 6.12 -10.23
N GLU A 32 4.30 7.31 -10.82
CA GLU A 32 4.49 8.59 -10.12
C GLU A 32 3.46 8.77 -8.99
N LEU A 33 2.17 8.46 -9.24
CA LEU A 33 1.15 8.48 -8.18
C LEU A 33 1.48 7.52 -7.05
N CYS A 34 1.87 6.29 -7.39
CA CYS A 34 2.21 5.25 -6.42
C CYS A 34 3.46 5.62 -5.61
N ASP A 35 4.42 6.30 -6.22
CA ASP A 35 5.63 6.80 -5.55
C ASP A 35 5.31 7.90 -4.55
N LEU A 36 4.47 8.87 -4.94
CA LEU A 36 4.00 9.92 -4.04
C LEU A 36 3.22 9.34 -2.86
N ALA A 37 2.30 8.42 -3.13
CA ALA A 37 1.52 7.76 -2.08
C ALA A 37 2.41 6.93 -1.15
N ALA A 38 3.37 6.17 -1.68
CA ALA A 38 4.30 5.39 -0.86
C ALA A 38 5.20 6.29 -0.01
N GLY A 39 5.60 7.46 -0.51
CA GLY A 39 6.40 8.43 0.26
C GLY A 39 5.63 9.06 1.41
N ALA A 40 4.35 9.42 1.20
CA ALA A 40 3.47 9.90 2.27
C ALA A 40 3.24 8.82 3.35
N GLU A 41 3.08 7.57 2.92
CA GLU A 41 2.75 6.44 3.79
C GLU A 41 3.98 5.74 4.40
N ALA A 42 5.20 6.13 4.01
CA ALA A 42 6.45 5.44 4.36
C ALA A 42 6.67 5.31 5.88
N ASN A 43 6.28 6.34 6.63
CA ASN A 43 6.49 6.45 8.07
C ASN A 43 5.29 5.97 8.89
N SER A 44 4.20 5.56 8.24
CA SER A 44 2.99 5.09 8.92
C SER A 44 3.09 3.61 9.29
N GLU A 45 2.73 3.28 10.52
CA GLU A 45 2.68 1.88 10.98
C GLU A 45 1.41 1.15 10.55
N HIS A 46 0.43 1.87 9.98
CA HIS A 46 -0.89 1.33 9.66
C HIS A 46 -0.79 0.21 8.61
N PRO A 47 -1.54 -0.91 8.74
CA PRO A 47 -1.46 -2.03 7.80
C PRO A 47 -1.74 -1.66 6.34
N LEU A 48 -2.57 -0.66 6.10
CA LEU A 48 -2.85 -0.15 4.74
C LEU A 48 -1.65 0.59 4.13
N SER A 49 -0.95 1.39 4.94
CA SER A 49 0.26 2.10 4.53
C SER A 49 1.34 1.12 4.06
N LYS A 50 1.54 0.04 4.82
CA LYS A 50 2.45 -1.06 4.45
C LYS A 50 2.04 -1.71 3.13
N ALA A 51 0.74 -1.90 2.89
CA ALA A 51 0.24 -2.46 1.64
C ALA A 51 0.49 -1.53 0.43
N ILE A 52 0.39 -0.21 0.61
CA ILE A 52 0.68 0.79 -0.43
C ILE A 52 2.17 0.78 -0.77
N VAL A 53 3.05 0.87 0.24
CA VAL A 53 4.51 0.87 0.06
C VAL A 53 4.97 -0.42 -0.64
N GLU A 54 4.47 -1.57 -0.20
CA GLU A 54 4.78 -2.87 -0.81
C GLU A 54 4.28 -2.98 -2.26
N HIS A 55 3.10 -2.43 -2.56
CA HIS A 55 2.56 -2.39 -3.91
C HIS A 55 3.42 -1.54 -4.84
N THR A 56 3.84 -0.36 -4.38
CA THR A 56 4.71 0.53 -5.16
C THR A 56 6.07 -0.10 -5.45
N LYS A 57 6.68 -0.79 -4.47
CA LYS A 57 7.93 -1.55 -4.68
C LYS A 57 7.80 -2.58 -5.79
N LYS A 58 6.74 -3.39 -5.75
CA LYS A 58 6.45 -4.40 -6.81
C LYS A 58 6.19 -3.76 -8.17
N LEU A 59 5.49 -2.63 -8.21
CA LEU A 59 5.30 -1.89 -9.45
C LEU A 59 6.64 -1.38 -10.01
N ARG A 60 7.54 -0.82 -9.20
CA ARG A 60 8.87 -0.39 -9.66
C ARG A 60 9.65 -1.52 -10.33
N GLU A 61 9.66 -2.69 -9.70
CA GLU A 61 10.29 -3.90 -10.24
C GLU A 61 9.72 -4.27 -11.62
N GLN A 62 8.39 -4.23 -11.78
CA GLN A 62 7.72 -4.52 -13.06
C GLN A 62 8.07 -3.52 -14.17
N TYR A 63 8.29 -2.25 -13.82
CA TYR A 63 8.66 -1.19 -14.76
C TYR A 63 10.19 -1.13 -15.02
N GLY A 64 10.98 -2.04 -14.44
CA GLY A 64 12.43 -2.08 -14.60
C GLY A 64 13.17 -0.93 -13.89
N SER A 65 12.49 -0.16 -13.04
CA SER A 65 13.10 0.93 -12.29
C SER A 65 13.74 0.41 -11.01
N HIS A 66 15.07 0.43 -10.97
CA HIS A 66 15.88 0.00 -9.82
C HIS A 66 16.33 1.17 -8.94
N SER A 67 15.73 2.35 -9.10
CA SER A 67 16.03 3.47 -8.21
C SER A 67 15.47 3.17 -6.82
N ASP A 68 16.37 2.99 -5.85
CA ASP A 68 16.03 2.80 -4.43
C ASP A 68 15.61 4.12 -3.74
N HIS A 69 15.59 5.22 -4.49
CA HIS A 69 15.09 6.49 -3.99
C HIS A 69 13.55 6.46 -3.90
N MET A 70 13.05 6.04 -2.75
CA MET A 70 11.69 6.35 -2.30
C MET A 70 11.67 7.81 -1.82
N MET A 71 10.64 8.58 -2.17
CA MET A 71 10.51 9.94 -1.64
C MET A 71 10.27 9.85 -0.14
N GLU A 72 11.09 10.52 0.66
CA GLU A 72 10.86 10.65 2.10
C GLU A 72 9.99 11.88 2.40
N SER A 73 9.00 11.70 3.26
CA SER A 73 8.25 12.82 3.85
C SER A 73 9.08 13.51 4.94
N ARG A 74 9.15 14.85 4.91
CA ARG A 74 9.95 15.65 5.85
C ARG A 74 9.17 16.11 7.09
N ASP A 75 7.85 16.15 7.02
CA ASP A 75 6.94 16.65 8.07
C ASP A 75 5.75 15.68 8.22
N PHE A 76 6.04 14.41 8.53
CA PHE A 76 5.02 13.37 8.63
C PHE A 76 4.15 13.54 9.87
N GLU A 77 2.83 13.59 9.69
CA GLU A 77 1.84 13.62 10.77
C GLU A 77 0.78 12.55 10.54
N VAL A 78 0.19 12.06 11.64
CA VAL A 78 -0.96 11.16 11.59
C VAL A 78 -2.13 11.87 12.24
N HIS A 79 -3.23 11.98 11.51
CA HIS A 79 -4.49 12.52 12.00
C HIS A 79 -5.50 11.37 12.22
N PRO A 80 -5.77 10.98 13.48
CA PRO A 80 -6.68 9.86 13.77
C PRO A 80 -8.05 10.04 13.10
N GLY A 81 -8.46 9.04 12.33
CA GLY A 81 -9.72 9.07 11.58
C GLY A 81 -9.69 9.86 10.27
N ALA A 82 -8.61 10.58 9.97
CA ALA A 82 -8.41 11.33 8.71
C ALA A 82 -7.27 10.77 7.84
N GLY A 83 -6.29 10.08 8.43
CA GLY A 83 -5.21 9.41 7.71
C GLY A 83 -3.83 9.95 8.09
N VAL A 84 -2.94 9.96 7.11
CA VAL A 84 -1.60 10.57 7.15
C VAL A 84 -1.48 11.65 6.09
#